data_AF-A0A9X9QZA7-F1
#
_entry.id   AF-A0A9X9QZA7-F1
#
_cell.length_a   1.000
_cell.length_b   1.000
_cell.length_c   1.000
_cell.angle_alpha   90.00
_cell.angle_beta   90.00
_cell.angle_gamma   90.00
#
_symmetry.space_group_name_H-M   'P 1'
#
loop_
_entity.id
_entity.type
_entity.pdbx_description
1 polymer ?
#
loop_
_entity_poly.entity_id
_entity_poly.type
_entity_poly.pdbx_seq_one_letter_code
_entity_poly.pdbx_strand_id
1 'polypeptide(L)'
;MTDFTVWETAPFNSTIDHILQRYHNVHRAQFEELVPLAQKVAQVHADTFPAEVPDLLAYMQNELLMHMMKEERMLFPMINQGVGRGAAMPISVMMHEHEDHDQAIARLEELTNNFELPEGACGSWTRLYTLAKEMVDDLKDHIHLENEILFHRVLAS
;
A
#
# COMPACT_ATOMS: atom_id res chain seq x y z
N MET A 1 -2.78 16.34 4.22
CA MET A 1 -3.10 15.29 5.19
C MET A 1 -4.52 14.87 4.91
N THR A 2 -4.72 13.59 4.63
CA THR A 2 -6.03 13.03 4.32
C THR A 2 -6.94 13.16 5.54
N ASP A 3 -8.16 13.66 5.33
CA ASP A 3 -9.14 13.83 6.41
C ASP A 3 -9.91 12.52 6.58
N PHE A 4 -9.63 11.82 7.69
CA PHE A 4 -10.28 10.55 8.01
C PHE A 4 -11.49 10.68 8.95
N THR A 5 -11.88 11.90 9.36
CA THR A 5 -12.90 12.15 10.39
C THR A 5 -14.23 11.45 10.09
N VAL A 6 -14.63 11.40 8.81
CA VAL A 6 -15.87 10.73 8.40
C VAL A 6 -15.86 9.23 8.73
N TRP A 7 -14.69 8.59 8.66
CA TRP A 7 -14.54 7.14 8.83
C TRP A 7 -14.55 6.71 10.29
N GLU A 8 -14.35 7.63 11.23
CA GLU A 8 -14.45 7.35 12.67
C GLU A 8 -15.85 6.86 13.08
N THR A 9 -16.88 7.28 12.33
CA THR A 9 -18.28 6.94 12.62
C THR A 9 -19.02 6.27 11.47
N ALA A 10 -18.44 6.23 10.27
CA ALA A 10 -19.04 5.57 9.12
C ALA A 10 -19.36 4.07 9.37
N PRO A 11 -20.41 3.50 8.78
CA PRO A 11 -20.65 2.06 8.83
C PRO A 11 -19.45 1.25 8.29
N PHE A 12 -19.18 0.08 8.87
CA PHE A 12 -18.03 -0.76 8.47
C PHE A 12 -18.04 -1.10 6.98
N ASN A 13 -19.21 -1.43 6.42
CA ASN A 13 -19.33 -1.71 5.00
C ASN A 13 -18.98 -0.50 4.13
N SER A 14 -19.33 0.72 4.56
CA SER A 14 -18.97 1.94 3.83
C SER A 14 -17.47 2.21 3.88
N THR A 15 -16.81 1.99 5.03
CA THR A 15 -15.35 2.09 5.14
C THR A 15 -14.66 1.05 4.26
N ILE A 16 -15.13 -0.21 4.29
CA ILE A 16 -14.62 -1.28 3.44
C ILE A 16 -14.78 -0.95 1.95
N ASP A 17 -15.97 -0.51 1.53
CA ASP A 17 -16.22 -0.12 0.13
C ASP A 17 -15.27 1.01 -0.31
N HIS A 18 -14.98 1.95 0.58
CA HIS A 18 -14.00 3.00 0.31
C HIS A 18 -12.59 2.43 0.17
N ILE A 19 -12.15 1.55 1.07
CA ILE A 19 -10.83 0.91 1.00
C ILE A 19 -10.65 0.19 -0.34
N LEU A 20 -11.65 -0.61 -0.73
CA LEU A 20 -11.62 -1.35 -1.99
C LEU A 20 -11.49 -0.42 -3.21
N GLN A 21 -12.28 0.66 -3.24
CA GLN A 21 -12.33 1.56 -4.39
C GLN A 21 -11.15 2.52 -4.45
N ARG A 22 -10.80 3.15 -3.33
CA ARG A 22 -9.79 4.22 -3.26
C ARG A 22 -8.38 3.67 -3.13
N TYR A 23 -8.19 2.53 -2.46
CA TYR A 23 -6.85 2.00 -2.19
C TYR A 23 -6.60 0.72 -2.99
N HIS A 24 -7.36 -0.37 -2.77
CA HIS A 24 -7.00 -1.66 -3.38
C HIS A 24 -6.97 -1.63 -4.91
N ASN A 25 -8.00 -1.05 -5.53
CA ASN A 25 -8.06 -0.91 -6.99
C ASN A 25 -6.99 0.05 -7.52
N VAL A 26 -6.67 1.11 -6.77
CA VAL A 26 -5.65 2.09 -7.14
C VAL A 26 -4.25 1.48 -7.04
N HIS A 27 -3.95 0.73 -5.99
CA HIS A 27 -2.67 0.02 -5.85
C HIS A 27 -2.45 -0.99 -6.97
N ARG A 28 -3.47 -1.75 -7.36
CA ARG A 28 -3.39 -2.64 -8.54
C ARG A 28 -2.96 -1.87 -9.79
N ALA A 29 -3.64 -0.75 -10.08
CA ALA A 29 -3.33 0.07 -11.24
C ALA A 29 -1.95 0.75 -11.14
N GLN A 30 -1.56 1.23 -9.96
CA GLN A 30 -0.24 1.82 -9.70
C GLN A 30 0.86 0.80 -9.99
N PHE A 31 0.76 -0.42 -9.46
CA PHE A 31 1.79 -1.44 -9.66
C PHE A 31 1.85 -2.00 -11.09
N GLU A 32 0.74 -1.98 -11.85
CA GLU A 32 0.74 -2.31 -13.28
C GLU A 32 1.67 -1.39 -14.09
N GLU A 33 1.81 -0.11 -13.70
CA GLU A 33 2.74 0.84 -14.33
C GLU A 33 4.12 0.84 -13.64
N LEU A 34 4.15 0.79 -12.31
CA LEU A 34 5.33 1.05 -11.50
C LEU A 34 6.46 0.02 -11.73
N VAL A 35 6.12 -1.27 -11.73
CA VAL A 35 7.09 -2.36 -11.88
C VAL A 35 7.78 -2.34 -13.25
N PRO A 36 7.07 -2.34 -14.41
CA PRO A 36 7.73 -2.29 -15.71
C PRO A 36 8.50 -0.97 -15.93
N LEU A 37 8.04 0.14 -15.35
CA LEU A 37 8.75 1.41 -15.44
C LEU A 37 10.08 1.37 -14.67
N ALA A 38 10.10 0.77 -13.47
CA ALA A 38 11.33 0.58 -12.70
C ALA A 38 12.36 -0.26 -13.45
N GLN A 39 11.93 -1.37 -14.06
CA GLN A 39 12.80 -2.22 -14.89
C GLN A 39 13.40 -1.44 -16.07
N LYS A 40 12.59 -0.64 -16.75
CA LYS A 40 13.05 0.19 -17.87
C LYS A 40 14.07 1.23 -17.42
N VAL A 41 13.84 1.92 -16.29
CA VAL A 41 14.77 2.92 -15.77
C VAL A 41 16.09 2.26 -15.36
N ALA A 42 16.03 1.14 -14.64
CA ALA A 42 17.21 0.37 -14.26
C ALA A 42 18.04 -0.10 -15.47
N GLN A 43 17.39 -0.48 -16.57
CA GLN A 43 18.09 -0.87 -17.79
C GLN A 43 18.82 0.32 -18.46
N VAL A 44 18.18 1.49 -18.53
CA VAL A 44 18.73 2.68 -19.19
C VAL A 44 19.80 3.36 -18.35
N HIS A 45 19.65 3.33 -17.03
CA HIS A 45 20.50 4.01 -16.06
C HIS A 45 21.23 3.03 -15.13
N ALA A 46 21.68 1.89 -15.66
CA ALA A 46 22.25 0.80 -14.85
C ALA A 46 23.42 1.20 -13.94
N ASP A 47 24.20 2.22 -14.32
CA ASP A 47 25.35 2.68 -13.55
C ASP A 47 25.00 3.65 -12.41
N THR A 48 23.80 4.24 -12.43
CA THR A 48 23.42 5.31 -11.48
C THR A 48 22.08 5.09 -10.79
N PHE A 49 21.21 4.25 -11.34
CA PHE A 49 19.93 3.87 -10.72
C PHE A 49 20.16 2.77 -9.69
N PRO A 50 19.55 2.86 -8.49
CA PRO A 50 19.68 1.80 -7.49
C PRO A 50 19.13 0.48 -8.02
N ALA A 51 20.00 -0.53 -8.14
CA ALA A 51 19.70 -1.79 -8.80
C ALA A 51 18.64 -2.62 -8.07
N GLU A 52 18.44 -2.38 -6.77
CA GLU A 52 17.50 -3.10 -5.91
C GLU A 52 16.05 -2.62 -6.05
N VAL A 53 15.83 -1.41 -6.57
CA VAL A 53 14.48 -0.81 -6.64
C VAL A 53 13.47 -1.65 -7.45
N PRO A 54 13.80 -2.19 -8.63
CA PRO A 54 12.84 -3.00 -9.40
C PRO A 54 12.41 -4.27 -8.66
N ASP A 55 13.34 -4.97 -8.01
CA ASP A 55 13.05 -6.19 -7.27
C ASP A 55 12.25 -5.89 -6.00
N LEU A 56 12.56 -4.79 -5.30
CA LEU A 56 11.79 -4.34 -4.15
C LEU A 56 10.35 -4.00 -4.54
N LEU A 57 10.13 -3.29 -5.66
CA LEU A 57 8.80 -2.95 -6.13
C LEU A 57 7.99 -4.18 -6.57
N ALA A 58 8.63 -5.16 -7.19
CA ALA A 58 8.00 -6.44 -7.52
C ALA A 58 7.62 -7.24 -6.25
N TYR A 59 8.49 -7.24 -5.24
CA TYR A 59 8.20 -7.82 -3.94
C TYR A 59 7.00 -7.12 -3.27
N MET A 60 7.00 -5.80 -3.19
CA MET A 60 5.89 -5.02 -2.62
C MET A 60 4.57 -5.31 -3.34
N GLN A 61 4.59 -5.40 -4.68
CA GLN A 61 3.40 -5.77 -5.46
C GLN A 61 2.87 -7.14 -5.05
N ASN A 62 3.72 -8.17 -4.99
CA ASN A 62 3.30 -9.53 -4.67
C ASN A 62 2.69 -9.62 -3.27
N GLU A 63 3.39 -9.07 -2.27
CA GLU A 63 2.92 -9.12 -0.89
C GLU A 63 1.61 -8.35 -0.72
N LEU A 64 1.50 -7.14 -1.29
CA LEU A 64 0.28 -6.34 -1.15
C LEU A 64 -0.91 -6.99 -1.88
N LEU A 65 -0.71 -7.60 -3.06
CA LEU A 65 -1.78 -8.32 -3.75
C LEU A 65 -2.28 -9.52 -2.94
N MET A 66 -1.36 -10.25 -2.30
CA MET A 66 -1.70 -11.38 -1.44
C MET A 66 -2.41 -10.92 -0.16
N HIS A 67 -1.93 -9.83 0.44
CA HIS A 67 -2.54 -9.17 1.58
C HIS A 67 -4.00 -8.76 1.28
N MET A 68 -4.20 -7.89 0.29
CA MET A 68 -5.53 -7.41 -0.11
C MET A 68 -6.49 -8.55 -0.48
N MET A 69 -5.98 -9.65 -1.07
CA MET A 69 -6.81 -10.82 -1.37
C MET A 69 -7.34 -11.49 -0.09
N LYS A 70 -6.54 -11.59 0.98
CA LYS A 70 -6.99 -12.16 2.27
C LYS A 70 -8.05 -11.26 2.89
N GLU A 71 -7.88 -9.95 2.79
CA GLU A 71 -8.87 -9.01 3.30
C GLU A 71 -10.19 -9.12 2.54
N GLU A 72 -10.14 -9.02 1.22
CA GLU A 72 -11.30 -9.07 0.32
C GLU A 72 -12.08 -10.38 0.42
N ARG A 73 -11.39 -11.51 0.54
CA ARG A 73 -12.03 -12.83 0.51
C ARG A 73 -12.41 -13.36 1.88
N MET A 74 -11.75 -12.91 2.94
CA MET A 74 -11.94 -13.45 4.28
C MET A 74 -12.33 -12.37 5.28
N LEU A 75 -11.46 -11.39 5.53
CA LEU A 75 -11.63 -10.46 6.64
C LEU A 75 -12.83 -9.52 6.44
N PHE A 76 -12.92 -8.84 5.30
CA PHE A 76 -14.00 -7.90 5.02
C PHE A 76 -15.39 -8.57 4.99
N PRO A 77 -15.57 -9.76 4.37
CA PRO A 77 -16.81 -10.52 4.52
C PRO A 77 -17.16 -10.86 5.97
N MET A 78 -16.18 -11.24 6.79
CA MET A 78 -16.40 -11.54 8.22
C MET A 78 -16.86 -10.31 9.01
N ILE A 79 -16.23 -9.16 8.76
CA ILE A 79 -16.61 -7.88 9.38
C ILE A 79 -18.05 -7.50 8.98
N ASN A 80 -18.39 -7.60 7.69
CA ASN A 80 -19.72 -7.27 7.18
C ASN A 80 -20.82 -8.20 7.73
N GLN A 81 -20.48 -9.43 8.10
CA GLN A 81 -21.41 -10.37 8.73
C GLN A 81 -21.55 -10.17 10.25
N GLY A 82 -20.87 -9.17 10.83
CA GLY A 82 -20.91 -8.87 12.26
C GLY A 82 -20.12 -9.87 13.12
N VAL A 83 -19.17 -10.59 12.53
CA VAL A 83 -18.36 -11.60 13.23
C VAL A 83 -17.15 -10.94 13.94
N GLY A 84 -17.40 -9.85 14.67
CA GLY A 84 -16.35 -8.98 15.27
C GLY A 84 -15.36 -9.76 16.15
N ARG A 85 -15.84 -10.50 17.15
CA ARG A 85 -14.97 -11.33 18.01
C ARG A 85 -14.21 -12.44 17.27
N GLY A 86 -14.73 -12.91 16.14
CA GLY A 86 -14.04 -13.90 15.30
C GLY A 86 -12.98 -13.30 14.38
N ALA A 87 -12.97 -11.97 14.21
CA ALA A 87 -12.03 -11.25 13.36
C ALA A 87 -10.71 -10.89 14.08
N ALA A 88 -10.61 -11.04 15.41
CA ALA A 88 -9.43 -10.60 16.16
C ALA A 88 -8.11 -11.27 15.70
N MET A 89 -8.12 -12.58 15.47
CA MET A 89 -6.94 -13.28 14.97
C MET A 89 -6.59 -12.89 13.53
N PRO A 90 -7.54 -12.89 12.56
CA PRO A 90 -7.29 -12.33 11.23
C PRO A 90 -6.76 -10.90 11.22
N ILE A 91 -7.31 -10.00 12.04
CA ILE A 91 -6.85 -8.60 12.17
C ILE A 91 -5.39 -8.57 12.65
N SER A 92 -5.04 -9.37 13.66
CA SER A 92 -3.66 -9.44 14.14
C SER A 92 -2.67 -9.88 13.06
N VAL A 93 -3.08 -10.74 12.13
CA VAL A 93 -2.25 -11.14 11.00
C VAL A 93 -2.11 -9.99 10.00
N MET A 94 -3.19 -9.28 9.65
CA MET A 94 -3.12 -8.13 8.74
C MET A 94 -2.26 -6.99 9.31
N MET A 95 -2.39 -6.68 10.60
CA MET A 95 -1.55 -5.66 11.24
C MET A 95 -0.06 -6.03 11.25
N HIS A 96 0.28 -7.31 11.37
CA HIS A 96 1.67 -7.74 11.26
C HIS A 96 2.20 -7.59 9.82
N GLU A 97 1.38 -7.91 8.83
CA GLU A 97 1.76 -7.71 7.43
C GLU A 97 1.87 -6.21 7.06
N HIS A 98 1.11 -5.33 7.72
CA HIS A 98 1.30 -3.88 7.62
C HIS A 98 2.68 -3.43 8.12
N GLU A 99 3.20 -4.03 9.19
CA GLU A 99 4.57 -3.75 9.65
C GLU A 99 5.62 -4.14 8.60
N ASP A 100 5.39 -5.22 7.85
CA ASP A 100 6.27 -5.64 6.75
C ASP A 100 6.17 -4.69 5.55
N HIS A 101 4.96 -4.19 5.24
CA HIS A 101 4.75 -3.15 4.23
C HIS A 101 5.45 -1.84 4.61
N ASP A 102 5.34 -1.39 5.86
CA ASP A 102 6.02 -0.20 6.36
C ASP A 102 7.56 -0.31 6.24
N GLN A 103 8.12 -1.50 6.51
CA GLN A 103 9.55 -1.76 6.32
C GLN A 103 9.96 -1.67 4.84
N ALA A 104 9.16 -2.25 3.94
CA ALA A 104 9.44 -2.20 2.50
C ALA A 104 9.35 -0.75 1.96
N ILE A 105 8.38 0.03 2.44
CA ILE A 105 8.26 1.47 2.15
C ILE A 105 9.52 2.21 2.61
N ALA A 106 9.94 2.01 3.87
CA ALA A 106 11.12 2.70 4.42
C ALA A 106 12.38 2.39 3.60
N ARG A 107 12.53 1.13 3.15
CA ARG A 107 13.64 0.74 2.28
C ARG A 107 13.56 1.39 0.90
N LEU A 108 12.36 1.54 0.32
CA LEU A 108 12.18 2.22 -0.96
C LEU A 108 12.50 3.71 -0.84
N GLU A 109 12.05 4.37 0.23
CA GLU A 109 12.38 5.77 0.52
C GLU A 109 13.90 5.96 0.68
N GLU A 110 14.59 5.05 1.39
CA GLU A 110 16.05 5.08 1.52
C GLU A 110 16.76 4.95 0.16
N LEU A 111 16.42 3.93 -0.62
CA LEU A 111 17.05 3.65 -1.92
C LEU A 111 16.87 4.79 -2.92
N THR A 112 15.74 5.50 -2.83
CA THR A 112 15.39 6.58 -3.76
C THR A 112 15.77 7.96 -3.24
N ASN A 113 16.46 8.05 -2.08
CA ASN A 113 16.72 9.31 -1.38
C ASN A 113 15.44 10.15 -1.23
N ASN A 114 14.39 9.55 -0.65
CA ASN A 114 13.05 10.13 -0.52
C ASN A 114 12.45 10.59 -1.86
N PHE A 115 12.66 9.80 -2.92
CA PHE A 115 12.24 10.12 -4.29
C PHE A 115 12.83 11.42 -4.84
N GLU A 116 13.99 11.86 -4.34
CA GLU A 116 14.74 12.98 -4.91
C GLU A 116 15.44 12.56 -6.21
N LEU A 117 15.16 13.26 -7.30
CA LEU A 117 15.74 12.95 -8.60
C LEU A 117 17.21 13.38 -8.68
N PRO A 118 18.13 12.52 -9.15
CA PRO A 118 19.49 12.93 -9.42
C PRO A 118 19.57 13.83 -10.66
N GLU A 119 20.69 14.55 -10.78
CA GLU A 119 21.00 15.31 -11.99
C GLU A 119 21.02 14.39 -13.22
N GLY A 120 20.34 14.80 -14.30
CA GLY A 120 20.25 14.01 -15.53
C GLY A 120 19.20 12.90 -15.53
N ALA A 121 18.33 12.82 -14.51
CA ALA A 121 17.18 11.91 -14.52
C ALA A 121 16.30 12.15 -15.76
N CYS A 122 15.99 11.08 -16.51
CA CYS A 122 15.12 11.18 -17.68
C CYS A 122 13.64 11.25 -17.28
N GLY A 123 12.77 11.58 -18.24
CA GLY A 123 11.32 11.66 -17.98
C GLY A 123 10.70 10.36 -17.43
N SER A 124 11.22 9.18 -17.81
CA SER A 124 10.76 7.90 -17.23
C SER A 124 11.16 7.75 -15.76
N TRP A 125 12.34 8.22 -15.36
CA TRP A 125 12.76 8.23 -13.95
C TRP A 125 11.93 9.24 -13.15
N THR A 126 11.69 10.43 -13.68
CA THR A 126 10.78 11.41 -13.05
C THR A 126 9.39 10.83 -12.82
N ARG A 127 8.81 10.17 -13.83
CA ARG A 127 7.51 9.50 -13.72
C ARG A 127 7.52 8.39 -12.67
N LEU A 128 8.58 7.56 -12.66
CA LEU A 128 8.73 6.48 -11.68
C LEU A 128 8.69 7.01 -10.26
N TYR A 129 9.48 8.03 -9.95
CA TYR A 129 9.57 8.58 -8.60
C TYR A 129 8.29 9.30 -8.17
N THR A 130 7.62 9.98 -9.12
CA THR A 130 6.30 10.58 -8.84
C THR A 130 5.26 9.52 -8.50
N LEU A 131 5.17 8.45 -9.31
CA LEU A 131 4.22 7.37 -9.09
C LEU A 131 4.55 6.53 -7.84
N ALA A 132 5.83 6.27 -7.58
CA ALA A 132 6.29 5.56 -6.39
C ALA A 132 5.92 6.35 -5.12
N LYS A 133 6.13 7.66 -5.14
CA LYS A 133 5.74 8.53 -4.03
C LYS A 133 4.23 8.53 -3.80
N GLU A 134 3.44 8.64 -4.86
CA GLU A 134 1.97 8.57 -4.79
C GLU A 134 1.50 7.22 -4.21
N MET A 135 2.08 6.11 -4.67
CA MET A 135 1.78 4.77 -4.15
C MET A 135 2.14 4.64 -2.66
N VAL A 136 3.29 5.16 -2.24
CA VAL A 136 3.71 5.15 -0.83
C VAL A 136 2.78 6.00 0.04
N ASP A 137 2.46 7.22 -0.40
CA ASP A 137 1.57 8.12 0.34
C ASP A 137 0.16 7.48 0.47
N ASP A 138 -0.35 6.87 -0.61
CA ASP A 138 -1.62 6.14 -0.60
C ASP A 138 -1.59 4.90 0.31
N LEU A 139 -0.51 4.12 0.30
CA LEU A 139 -0.42 2.90 1.10
C LEU A 139 -0.30 3.22 2.60
N LYS A 140 0.40 4.31 2.96
CA LYS A 140 0.42 4.82 4.34
C LYS A 140 -0.98 5.24 4.81
N ASP A 141 -1.71 5.96 3.96
CA ASP A 141 -3.08 6.39 4.27
C ASP A 141 -4.06 5.20 4.36
N HIS A 142 -3.90 4.19 3.49
CA HIS A 142 -4.65 2.93 3.50
C HIS A 142 -4.44 2.19 4.83
N ILE A 143 -3.19 1.89 5.18
CA ILE A 143 -2.82 1.17 6.41
C ILE A 143 -3.33 1.93 7.64
N HIS A 144 -3.24 3.26 7.65
CA HIS A 144 -3.76 4.08 8.74
C HIS A 144 -5.28 3.93 8.90
N LEU A 145 -6.04 4.04 7.80
CA LEU A 145 -7.49 3.88 7.83
C LEU A 145 -7.89 2.49 8.35
N GLU A 146 -7.13 1.45 8.00
CA GLU A 146 -7.39 0.11 8.48
C GLU A 146 -7.03 -0.07 9.95
N ASN A 147 -5.78 0.19 10.33
CA ASN A 147 -5.29 -0.05 11.68
C ASN A 147 -6.01 0.81 12.72
N GLU A 148 -6.01 2.12 12.50
CA GLU A 148 -6.40 3.08 13.52
C GLU A 148 -7.92 3.29 13.59
N ILE A 149 -8.62 2.98 12.50
CA ILE A 149 -10.07 3.24 12.42
C ILE A 149 -10.85 1.95 12.24
N LEU A 150 -10.72 1.24 11.11
CA LEU A 150 -11.58 0.08 10.84
C LEU A 150 -11.35 -1.04 11.86
N PHE A 151 -10.12 -1.51 12.01
CA PHE A 151 -9.75 -2.61 12.88
C PHE A 151 -9.95 -2.25 14.35
N HIS A 152 -9.53 -1.05 14.76
CA HIS A 152 -9.77 -0.54 16.11
C HIS A 152 -11.27 -0.60 16.47
N ARG A 153 -12.14 -0.08 15.60
CA ARG A 153 -13.59 -0.07 15.84
C ARG A 153 -14.21 -1.47 15.82
N VAL A 154 -13.71 -2.38 14.97
CA VAL A 154 -14.16 -3.78 14.96
C VAL A 154 -13.78 -4.50 16.25
N LEU A 155 -12.56 -4.31 16.75
CA LEU A 155 -12.10 -4.93 17.99
C LEU A 155 -12.80 -4.38 19.25
N ALA A 156 -13.26 -3.14 19.19
CA ALA A 156 -14.02 -2.49 20.25
C ALA A 156 -15.53 -2.83 20.26
N SER A 157 -16.02 -3.55 19.24
CA SER A 157 -17.46 -3.88 19.06
C SER A 157 -17.96 -5.13 19.80
#